data_AF-A0A2S9FNH8-F1
#
_entry.id   AF-A0A2S9FNH8-F1
#
_cell.length_a   1.000
_cell.length_b   1.000
_cell.length_c   1.000
_cell.angle_alpha   90.00
_cell.angle_beta   90.00
_cell.angle_gamma   90.00
#
_symmetry.space_group_name_H-M   'P 1'
#
loop_
_entity.id
_entity.type
_entity.pdbx_description
1 polymer ?
#
loop_
_entity_poly.entity_id
_entity_poly.type
_entity_poly.pdbx_seq_one_letter_code
_entity_poly.pdbx_strand_id
1 'polypeptide(L)'
;DFAGTVLHAQEWDHEYSLKGKKAAIIGTGSTGVQLIPKLAEQVSELTVYQRTPIWVMPKLDFSFGAAAQRLFARFPATQQILRLSSDAFMDVMVTIAMWKFRQFRPVNTAAARIGALHRFLAIR
;
A
#
# COMPACT_ATOMS: atom_id res chain seq x y z
N ASP A 1 27.77 14.99 -10.73
CA ASP A 1 27.00 15.28 -9.49
C ASP A 1 25.61 15.79 -9.81
N PHE A 2 24.63 15.48 -8.95
CA PHE A 2 23.24 15.94 -9.10
C PHE A 2 23.06 17.24 -8.30
N ALA A 3 22.65 18.31 -8.98
CA ALA A 3 22.49 19.64 -8.37
C ALA A 3 21.10 19.87 -7.74
N GLY A 4 20.17 18.93 -7.91
CA GLY A 4 18.84 19.00 -7.32
C GLY A 4 18.80 18.49 -5.88
N THR A 5 17.66 18.71 -5.22
CA THR A 5 17.42 18.18 -3.87
C THR A 5 17.21 16.67 -3.89
N VAL A 6 17.89 15.97 -2.98
CA VAL A 6 17.71 14.54 -2.74
C VAL A 6 16.98 14.36 -1.41
N LEU A 7 15.85 13.65 -1.43
CA LEU A 7 15.07 13.30 -0.25
C LEU A 7 15.06 11.78 -0.09
N HIS A 8 15.42 11.29 1.09
CA HIS A 8 15.27 9.88 1.43
C HIS A 8 13.97 9.68 2.23
N ALA A 9 13.20 8.63 1.92
CA ALA A 9 11.89 8.43 2.53
C ALA A 9 11.93 8.25 4.07
N GLN A 10 13.07 7.85 4.64
CA GLN A 10 13.28 7.75 6.09
C GLN A 10 13.69 9.08 6.74
N GLU A 11 14.21 10.01 5.96
CA GLU A 11 14.74 11.31 6.40
C GLU A 11 14.03 12.42 5.62
N TRP A 12 12.70 12.38 5.66
CA TRP A 12 11.87 13.25 4.85
C TRP A 12 11.89 14.69 5.39
N ASP A 13 12.18 15.65 4.52
CA ASP A 13 12.05 17.08 4.83
C ASP A 13 10.60 17.53 4.57
N HIS A 14 9.86 17.82 5.65
CA HIS A 14 8.47 18.27 5.57
C HIS A 14 8.31 19.72 5.12
N GLU A 15 9.37 20.53 5.21
CA GLU A 15 9.36 21.94 4.79
C GLU A 15 9.65 22.10 3.30
N TYR A 16 10.20 21.07 2.66
CA TYR A 16 10.52 21.10 1.24
C TYR A 16 9.26 20.97 0.36
N SER A 17 8.89 22.07 -0.32
CA SER A 17 7.76 22.05 -1.25
C SER A 17 8.11 21.35 -2.56
N LEU A 18 7.27 20.38 -2.95
CA LEU A 18 7.39 19.66 -4.23
C LEU A 18 6.52 20.25 -5.35
N LYS A 19 5.71 21.27 -5.05
CA LYS A 19 4.70 21.81 -5.94
C LYS A 19 5.30 22.31 -7.25
N GLY A 20 4.82 21.79 -8.38
CA GLY A 20 5.23 22.21 -9.72
C GLY A 20 6.68 21.88 -10.10
N LYS A 21 7.40 21.08 -9.30
CA LYS A 21 8.75 20.62 -9.62
C LYS A 21 8.72 19.40 -10.53
N LYS A 22 9.83 19.14 -11.22
CA LYS A 22 10.10 17.82 -11.82
C LYS A 22 10.75 16.94 -10.76
N ALA A 23 10.16 15.78 -10.50
CA ALA A 23 10.64 14.86 -9.48
C ALA A 23 10.89 13.48 -10.08
N ALA A 24 11.81 12.76 -9.46
CA ALA A 24 12.01 11.35 -9.70
C ALA A 24 11.96 10.58 -8.39
N ILE A 25 11.43 9.35 -8.44
CA ILE A 25 11.44 8.41 -7.33
C ILE A 25 12.11 7.11 -7.76
N ILE A 26 13.00 6.62 -6.91
CA ILE A 26 13.74 5.38 -7.13
C ILE A 26 13.15 4.32 -6.20
N GLY A 27 12.59 3.27 -6.79
CA GLY A 27 12.01 2.16 -6.05
C GLY A 27 10.48 2.19 -6.01
N THR A 28 9.88 1.01 -6.21
CA THR A 28 8.43 0.80 -6.27
C THR A 28 7.96 -0.22 -5.23
N GLY A 29 8.70 -0.37 -4.12
CA GLY A 29 8.26 -1.19 -2.98
C GLY A 29 7.07 -0.58 -2.22
N SER A 30 6.80 -1.06 -1.00
CA SER A 30 5.70 -0.55 -0.16
C SER A 30 5.72 0.97 0.00
N THR A 31 6.90 1.54 0.27
CA THR A 31 7.09 3.00 0.38
C THR A 31 6.78 3.72 -0.94
N GLY A 32 7.22 3.17 -2.07
CA GLY A 32 6.96 3.76 -3.39
C GLY A 32 5.48 3.78 -3.73
N VAL A 33 4.75 2.69 -3.47
CA VAL A 33 3.29 2.61 -3.70
C VAL A 33 2.52 3.67 -2.91
N GLN A 34 3.00 4.02 -1.71
CA GLN A 34 2.39 5.05 -0.88
C GLN A 34 2.75 6.46 -1.34
N LEU A 35 4.01 6.70 -1.74
CA LEU A 35 4.49 8.03 -2.12
C LEU A 35 4.11 8.43 -3.54
N ILE A 36 4.23 7.54 -4.52
CA ILE A 36 4.03 7.85 -5.95
C ILE A 36 2.71 8.59 -6.21
N PRO A 37 1.54 8.14 -5.70
CA PRO A 37 0.28 8.84 -5.93
C PRO A 37 0.27 10.26 -5.35
N LYS A 38 0.84 10.43 -4.15
CA LYS A 38 0.90 11.74 -3.46
C LYS A 38 1.90 12.69 -4.08
N LEU A 39 3.00 12.17 -4.62
CA LEU A 39 3.93 12.97 -5.42
C LEU A 39 3.27 13.42 -6.72
N ALA A 40 2.59 12.52 -7.43
CA ALA A 40 1.91 12.81 -8.70
C ALA A 40 0.84 13.91 -8.58
N GLU A 41 0.18 14.05 -7.43
CA GLU A 41 -0.77 15.14 -7.14
C GLU A 41 -0.11 16.54 -7.06
N GLN A 42 1.20 16.62 -6.78
CA GLN A 42 1.88 17.88 -6.46
C GLN A 42 2.90 18.35 -7.52
N VAL A 43 3.62 17.41 -8.13
CA VAL A 43 4.74 17.69 -9.03
C VAL A 43 4.24 17.98 -10.45
N SER A 44 5.00 18.74 -11.25
CA SER A 44 4.65 18.97 -12.66
C SER A 44 4.95 17.75 -13.53
N GLU A 45 5.93 16.94 -13.13
CA GLU A 45 6.36 15.72 -13.83
C GLU A 45 6.94 14.75 -12.81
N LEU A 46 6.53 13.48 -12.87
CA LEU A 46 7.05 12.41 -12.01
C LEU A 46 7.66 11.29 -12.84
N THR A 47 8.96 11.05 -12.69
CA THR A 47 9.63 9.89 -13.26
C THR A 47 9.77 8.78 -12.21
N VAL A 48 9.32 7.57 -12.53
CA VAL A 48 9.40 6.41 -11.62
C VAL A 48 10.45 5.44 -12.13
N TYR A 49 11.55 5.29 -11.37
CA TYR A 49 12.58 4.29 -11.66
C TYR A 49 12.26 2.98 -10.95
N GLN A 50 11.76 2.01 -11.72
CA GLN A 50 11.41 0.68 -11.24
C GLN A 50 12.47 -0.34 -11.65
N ARG A 51 13.08 -1.01 -10.66
CA ARG A 51 13.96 -2.16 -10.91
C ARG A 51 13.18 -3.46 -11.13
N THR A 52 12.20 -3.73 -10.27
CA THR A 52 11.39 -4.96 -10.30
C THR A 52 9.94 -4.58 -10.05
N PRO A 53 9.01 -4.91 -10.96
CA PRO A 53 7.58 -4.66 -10.74
C PRO A 53 7.09 -5.47 -9.55
N ILE A 54 6.33 -4.83 -8.67
CA ILE A 54 5.64 -5.50 -7.58
C ILE A 54 4.17 -5.73 -7.90
N TRP A 55 3.58 -6.72 -7.25
CA TRP A 55 2.14 -6.94 -7.29
C TRP A 55 1.45 -5.93 -6.38
N VAL A 56 0.50 -5.17 -6.93
CA VAL A 56 -0.30 -4.20 -6.19
C VAL A 56 -1.75 -4.63 -6.23
N MET A 57 -2.36 -4.71 -5.05
CA MET A 57 -3.77 -5.01 -4.85
C MET A 57 -4.44 -3.83 -4.15
N PRO A 58 -5.76 -3.65 -4.27
CA PRO A 58 -6.50 -2.65 -3.51
C PRO A 58 -6.26 -2.83 -2.01
N LYS A 59 -5.88 -1.75 -1.32
CA LYS A 59 -5.82 -1.72 0.14
C LYS A 59 -7.21 -1.40 0.68
N LEU A 60 -7.77 -2.32 1.46
CA LEU A 60 -8.98 -2.05 2.23
C LEU A 60 -8.57 -1.24 3.48
N ASP A 61 -8.81 0.07 3.46
CA ASP A 61 -8.54 0.94 4.59
C ASP A 61 -9.85 1.20 5.36
N PHE A 62 -9.87 0.88 6.65
CA PHE A 62 -11.06 1.02 7.50
C PHE A 62 -10.77 2.01 8.63
N SER A 63 -11.56 3.07 8.72
CA SER A 63 -11.51 4.01 9.85
C SER A 63 -12.45 3.56 10.97
N PHE A 64 -11.96 3.53 12.21
CA PHE A 64 -12.81 3.26 13.37
C PHE A 64 -13.46 4.55 13.88
N GLY A 65 -14.79 4.64 13.79
CA GLY A 65 -15.56 5.77 14.31
C GLY A 65 -15.59 5.83 15.85
N ALA A 66 -16.07 6.96 16.39
CA ALA A 66 -16.09 7.21 17.84
C ALA A 66 -16.82 6.13 18.66
N ALA A 67 -17.89 5.54 18.12
CA ALA A 67 -18.60 4.45 18.79
C ALA A 67 -17.74 3.18 18.94
N ALA A 68 -17.02 2.79 17.88
CA ALA A 68 -16.10 1.65 17.91
C ALA A 68 -14.93 1.92 18.87
N GLN A 69 -14.37 3.14 18.86
CA GLN A 69 -13.30 3.53 19.79
C GLN A 69 -13.76 3.47 21.26
N ARG A 70 -14.98 3.91 21.57
CA ARG A 70 -15.55 3.79 22.92
C ARG A 70 -15.77 2.34 23.33
N LEU A 71 -16.26 1.50 22.41
CA LEU A 71 -16.42 0.07 22.65
C LEU A 71 -15.07 -0.59 22.99
N PHE A 72 -14.05 -0.27 22.21
CA PHE A 72 -12.68 -0.73 22.41
C PHE A 72 -12.10 -0.30 23.76
N ALA A 73 -12.30 0.96 24.14
CA ALA A 73 -11.86 1.48 25.43
C ALA A 73 -12.59 0.85 26.62
N ARG A 74 -13.88 0.52 26.46
CA ARG A 74 -14.71 -0.06 27.52
C ARG A 74 -14.50 -1.57 27.68
N PHE A 75 -14.26 -2.28 26.58
CA PHE A 75 -14.11 -3.74 26.56
C PHE A 75 -12.85 -4.12 25.77
N PRO A 76 -11.66 -4.16 26.41
CA PRO A 76 -10.40 -4.45 25.74
C PRO A 76 -10.36 -5.76 24.94
N ALA A 77 -11.19 -6.75 25.32
CA ALA A 77 -11.35 -8.00 24.58
C ALA A 77 -11.79 -7.79 23.12
N THR A 78 -12.51 -6.71 22.82
CA THR A 78 -12.95 -6.40 21.45
C THR A 78 -11.77 -6.05 20.53
N GLN A 79 -10.75 -5.35 21.03
CA GLN A 79 -9.50 -5.13 20.28
C GLN A 79 -8.70 -6.42 20.10
N GLN A 80 -8.68 -7.29 21.12
CA GLN A 80 -7.99 -8.57 21.05
C GLN A 80 -8.63 -9.50 20.02
N ILE A 81 -9.96 -9.58 20.00
CA ILE A 81 -10.71 -10.36 18.99
C ILE A 81 -10.43 -9.83 17.60
N LEU A 82 -10.47 -8.51 17.41
CA LEU A 82 -10.16 -7.89 16.13
C LEU A 82 -8.73 -8.24 15.67
N ARG A 83 -7.75 -8.10 16.56
CA ARG A 83 -6.35 -8.44 16.26
C ARG A 83 -6.19 -9.91 15.90
N LEU A 84 -6.74 -10.82 16.72
CA LEU A 84 -6.71 -12.26 16.44
C LEU A 84 -7.38 -12.60 15.10
N SER A 85 -8.47 -11.90 14.76
CA SER A 85 -9.14 -12.10 13.47
C SER A 85 -8.27 -11.64 12.31
N SER A 86 -7.62 -10.47 12.43
CA SER A 86 -6.69 -9.96 11.42
C SER A 86 -5.45 -10.84 11.26
N ASP A 87 -4.88 -11.30 12.37
CA ASP A 87 -3.72 -12.18 12.39
C ASP A 87 -4.06 -13.53 11.74
N ALA A 88 -5.15 -14.16 12.16
CA ALA A 88 -5.61 -15.43 11.58
C ALA A 88 -5.92 -15.29 10.08
N PHE A 89 -6.54 -14.17 9.68
CA PHE A 89 -6.78 -13.90 8.27
C PHE A 89 -5.48 -13.81 7.46
N MET A 90 -4.49 -13.07 7.95
CA MET A 90 -3.18 -12.95 7.29
C MET A 90 -2.44 -14.29 7.23
N ASP A 91 -2.42 -15.05 8.32
CA ASP A 91 -1.77 -16.35 8.38
C ASP A 91 -2.39 -17.34 7.38
N VAL A 92 -3.72 -17.40 7.32
CA VAL A 92 -4.44 -18.22 6.34
C VAL A 92 -4.13 -17.76 4.92
N MET A 93 -4.16 -16.45 4.67
CA MET A 93 -3.91 -15.89 3.35
C MET A 93 -2.49 -16.21 2.86
N VAL A 94 -1.46 -15.98 3.68
CA VAL A 94 -0.06 -16.27 3.35
C VAL A 94 0.14 -17.78 3.14
N THR A 95 -0.46 -18.61 3.99
CA THR A 95 -0.38 -20.06 3.87
C THR A 95 -0.96 -20.54 2.54
N ILE A 96 -2.13 -20.06 2.15
CA ILE A 96 -2.81 -20.47 0.92
C ILE A 96 -2.12 -19.87 -0.32
N ALA A 97 -1.90 -18.56 -0.31
CA ALA A 97 -1.47 -17.82 -1.49
C ALA A 97 0.03 -17.93 -1.77
N MET A 98 0.87 -18.08 -0.73
CA MET A 98 2.33 -18.12 -0.86
C MET A 98 2.91 -19.51 -0.59
N TRP A 99 2.56 -20.16 0.52
CA TRP A 99 3.18 -21.45 0.88
C TRP A 99 2.60 -22.62 0.09
N LYS A 100 1.26 -22.74 0.06
CA LYS A 100 0.51 -23.79 -0.64
C LYS A 100 0.02 -23.33 -2.02
N PHE A 101 0.66 -22.33 -2.62
CA PHE A 101 0.26 -21.70 -3.89
C PHE A 101 0.06 -22.71 -5.03
N ARG A 102 0.81 -23.81 -5.04
CA ARG A 102 0.69 -24.88 -6.05
C ARG A 102 -0.61 -25.66 -5.94
N GLN A 103 -1.13 -25.82 -4.72
CA GLN A 103 -2.39 -26.51 -4.45
C GLN A 103 -3.59 -25.56 -4.62
N PHE A 104 -3.40 -24.27 -4.33
CA PHE A 104 -4.45 -23.24 -4.40
C PHE A 104 -4.30 -22.28 -5.59
N ARG A 105 -3.80 -22.78 -6.73
CA ARG A 105 -3.64 -21.97 -7.95
C ARG A 105 -4.89 -21.19 -8.37
N PRO A 106 -6.12 -21.73 -8.29
CA PRO A 106 -7.33 -20.97 -8.64
C PRO A 106 -7.51 -19.68 -7.83
N VAL A 107 -7.13 -19.69 -6.55
CA VAL A 107 -7.23 -18.51 -5.66
C VAL A 107 -6.31 -17.40 -6.15
N ASN A 108 -5.05 -17.72 -6.45
CA ASN A 108 -4.08 -16.75 -6.95
C ASN A 108 -4.47 -16.21 -8.33
N THR A 109 -5.02 -17.06 -9.21
CA THR A 109 -5.54 -16.64 -10.51
C THR A 109 -6.73 -15.68 -10.36
N ALA A 110 -7.65 -15.96 -9.43
CA ALA A 110 -8.76 -15.07 -9.14
C ALA A 110 -8.27 -13.72 -8.58
N ALA A 111 -7.33 -13.73 -7.63
CA ALA A 111 -6.71 -12.51 -7.10
C ALA A 111 -6.04 -11.68 -8.21
N ALA A 112 -5.30 -12.32 -9.12
CA ALA A 112 -4.70 -11.66 -10.27
C ALA A 112 -5.73 -11.01 -11.21
N ARG A 113 -6.87 -11.68 -11.46
CA ARG A 113 -7.98 -11.12 -12.25
C ARG A 113 -8.63 -9.92 -11.56
N ILE A 114 -8.86 -10.00 -10.26
CA ILE A 114 -9.39 -8.89 -9.45
C ILE A 114 -8.45 -7.69 -9.53
N GLY A 115 -7.14 -7.91 -9.36
CA GLY A 115 -6.13 -6.86 -9.51
C GLY A 115 -6.12 -6.25 -10.91
N ALA A 116 -6.22 -7.07 -11.96
CA ALA A 116 -6.30 -6.60 -13.33
C ALA A 116 -7.55 -5.75 -13.61
N LEU A 117 -8.71 -6.17 -13.09
CA LEU A 117 -9.97 -5.44 -13.19
C LEU A 117 -9.90 -4.10 -12.46
N HIS A 118 -9.40 -4.10 -11.21
CA HIS A 118 -9.23 -2.86 -10.45
C HIS A 118 -8.31 -1.87 -11.17
N ARG A 119 -7.16 -2.34 -11.67
CA ARG A 119 -6.24 -1.50 -12.45
C ARG A 119 -6.92 -0.89 -13.67
N PHE A 120 -7.74 -1.69 -14.38
CA PHE A 120 -8.48 -1.20 -15.54
C PHE A 120 -9.49 -0.10 -15.16
N LEU A 121 -10.22 -0.29 -14.05
CA LEU A 121 -11.21 0.68 -13.56
C LEU A 121 -10.59 1.94 -12.94
N ALA A 122 -9.36 1.88 -12.44
CA ALA A 122 -8.69 3.01 -11.80
C ALA A 122 -7.89 3.90 -12.77
N ILE A 123 -7.52 3.39 -13.96
CA ILE A 123 -6.71 4.11 -14.96
C ILE A 123 -7.58 4.69 -16.08
N ARG A 124 -8.77 4.12 -16.34
CA ARG A 124 -9.78 4.72 -17.22
C ARG A 124 -10.71 5.63 -16.44
#